data_AF-A0A961YST6-F1
#
_entry.id   AF-A0A961YST6-F1
#
_cell.length_a   1.000
_cell.length_b   1.000
_cell.length_c   1.000
_cell.angle_alpha   90.00
_cell.angle_beta   90.00
_cell.angle_gamma   90.00
#
_symmetry.space_group_name_H-M   'P 1'
#
loop_
_entity.id
_entity.type
_entity.pdbx_description
1 polymer ?
#
loop_
_entity_poly.entity_id
_entity_poly.type
_entity_poly.pdbx_seq_one_letter_code
_entity_poly.pdbx_strand_id
1 'polypeptide(L)'
;VGAALRSGAGTTHAGCNVENASYPEGWCAETSAIAAMVCGAGTAEGRRIEEVVVVAEPVDGRMVSPCGGCRQRLAEFGMAGTVVHLVDPAGERTETYRLGELLPAAFAMPDEP
;
A
#
# COMPACT_ATOMS: atom_id res chain seq x y z
N VAL A 1 -12.14 3.25 -0.73
CA VAL A 1 -10.94 2.45 -1.08
C VAL A 1 -10.60 1.55 0.09
N GLY A 2 -10.38 0.26 -0.18
CA GLY A 2 -9.84 -0.69 0.79
C GLY A 2 -8.43 -1.11 0.40
N ALA A 3 -7.61 -1.48 1.38
CA ALA A 3 -6.32 -2.09 1.13
C ALA A 3 -6.05 -3.19 2.16
N ALA A 4 -5.37 -4.25 1.75
CA ALA A 4 -4.83 -5.25 2.65
C ALA A 4 -3.41 -5.59 2.24
N LEU A 5 -2.53 -5.75 3.22
CA LEU A 5 -1.14 -6.12 3.01
C LEU A 5 -0.82 -7.41 3.77
N ARG A 6 0.14 -8.17 3.26
CA ARG A 6 0.73 -9.33 3.94
C ARG A 6 2.15 -9.00 4.37
N SER A 7 2.43 -9.17 5.65
CA SER A 7 3.75 -8.91 6.22
C SER A 7 4.74 -10.05 5.94
N GLY A 8 6.02 -9.81 6.19
CA GLY A 8 7.06 -10.85 6.18
C GLY A 8 6.80 -11.96 7.18
N ALA A 9 6.12 -11.66 8.29
CA ALA A 9 5.67 -12.65 9.27
C ALA A 9 4.43 -13.45 8.83
N GLY A 10 3.90 -13.19 7.62
CA GLY A 10 2.72 -13.84 7.06
C GLY A 10 1.38 -13.32 7.58
N THR A 11 1.38 -12.30 8.44
CA THR A 11 0.15 -11.69 8.98
C THR A 11 -0.47 -10.72 7.98
N THR A 12 -1.80 -10.71 7.89
CA THR A 12 -2.54 -9.77 7.04
C THR A 12 -3.04 -8.58 7.87
N HIS A 13 -2.82 -7.37 7.36
CA HIS A 13 -3.31 -6.12 7.93
C HIS A 13 -4.13 -5.36 6.90
N ALA A 14 -5.30 -4.87 7.30
CA ALA A 14 -6.22 -4.18 6.39
C ALA A 14 -6.48 -2.75 6.84
N GLY A 15 -6.88 -1.91 5.88
CA GLY A 15 -7.20 -0.51 6.09
C GLY A 15 -8.20 0.00 5.07
N CYS A 16 -8.81 1.14 5.39
CA CYS A 16 -9.66 1.91 4.50
C CYS A 16 -9.21 3.37 4.47
N ASN A 17 -9.67 4.12 3.48
CA ASN A 17 -9.46 5.56 3.49
C ASN A 17 -10.25 6.20 4.64
N VAL A 18 -9.64 7.20 5.28
CA VAL A 18 -10.24 8.00 6.35
C VAL A 18 -10.20 9.45 5.91
N GLU A 19 -11.38 10.04 5.70
CA GLU A 19 -11.49 11.42 5.25
C GLU A 19 -11.54 12.39 6.43
N ASN A 20 -11.21 13.64 6.16
CA ASN A 20 -11.28 14.71 7.14
C ASN A 20 -11.77 16.01 6.47
N ALA A 21 -12.44 16.87 7.25
CA ALA A 21 -12.86 18.19 6.77
C ALA A 21 -11.67 19.07 6.35
N SER A 22 -10.54 18.96 7.04
CA SER A 22 -9.25 19.47 6.58
C SER A 22 -8.61 18.44 5.66
N TYR A 23 -8.78 18.60 4.34
CA TYR A 23 -8.43 17.57 3.35
C TYR A 23 -7.00 17.00 3.47
N PRO A 24 -5.95 17.78 3.79
CA PRO A 24 -4.60 17.24 3.99
C PRO A 24 -4.46 16.24 5.15
N GLU A 25 -5.40 16.24 6.10
CA GLU A 25 -5.39 15.35 7.27
C GLU A 25 -6.00 13.96 6.97
N GLY A 26 -6.49 13.75 5.75
CA GLY A 26 -7.06 12.47 5.33
C GLY A 26 -5.98 11.41 5.04
N TRP A 27 -6.33 10.14 5.23
CA TRP A 27 -5.49 8.99 4.93
C TRP A 27 -6.09 8.14 3.83
N CYS A 28 -5.24 7.66 2.92
CA CYS A 28 -5.59 6.62 1.97
C CYS A 28 -5.61 5.24 2.66
N ALA A 29 -6.21 4.25 2.01
CA ALA A 29 -6.37 2.91 2.58
C ALA A 29 -5.05 2.21 2.87
N GLU A 30 -4.07 2.41 2.00
CA GLU A 30 -2.71 1.86 2.12
C GLU A 30 -2.02 2.45 3.36
N THR A 31 -2.16 3.75 3.61
CA THR A 31 -1.62 4.41 4.81
C THR A 31 -2.22 3.79 6.07
N SER A 32 -3.54 3.58 6.11
CA SER A 32 -4.21 2.95 7.25
C SER A 32 -3.77 1.50 7.45
N ALA A 33 -3.62 0.72 6.38
CA ALA A 33 -3.14 -0.67 6.46
C ALA A 33 -1.69 -0.75 6.96
N ILE A 34 -0.82 0.16 6.50
CA ILE A 34 0.57 0.28 7.00
C ILE A 34 0.58 0.65 8.47
N ALA A 35 -0.24 1.61 8.91
CA ALA A 35 -0.33 1.97 10.32
C ALA A 35 -0.75 0.76 11.18
N ALA A 36 -1.77 0.01 10.75
CA ALA A 36 -2.20 -1.21 11.42
C ALA A 36 -1.11 -2.28 11.47
N MET A 37 -0.33 -2.44 10.39
CA MET A 37 0.84 -3.32 10.36
C MET A 37 1.89 -2.90 11.37
N VAL A 38 2.30 -1.63 11.37
CA VAL A 38 3.34 -1.12 12.27
C VAL A 38 2.93 -1.24 13.73
N CYS A 39 1.66 -0.96 14.07
CA CYS A 39 1.14 -1.14 15.43
C CYS A 39 1.06 -2.62 15.85
N GLY A 40 0.73 -3.52 14.91
CA GLY A 40 0.59 -4.95 15.17
C GLY A 40 1.91 -5.73 15.08
N ALA A 41 2.92 -5.17 14.43
CA ALA A 41 4.19 -5.85 14.20
C ALA A 41 5.09 -5.75 15.44
N GLY A 42 5.54 -6.90 15.94
CA GLY A 42 6.52 -6.98 17.04
C GLY A 42 7.98 -7.02 16.58
N THR A 43 8.24 -7.10 15.26
CA THR A 43 9.58 -7.34 14.70
C THR A 43 9.82 -6.52 13.42
N ALA A 44 11.08 -6.41 12.99
CA ALA A 44 11.41 -5.82 11.69
C ALA A 44 10.80 -6.62 10.52
N GLU A 45 10.84 -7.96 10.60
CA GLU A 45 10.22 -8.85 9.61
C GLU A 45 8.70 -8.66 9.52
N GLY A 46 8.02 -8.48 10.65
CA GLY A 46 6.58 -8.19 10.69
C GLY A 46 6.21 -6.82 10.12
N ARG A 47 7.18 -5.92 9.96
CA ARG A 47 6.99 -4.60 9.32
C ARG A 47 7.33 -4.60 7.83
N ARG A 48 7.87 -5.70 7.29
CA ARG A 48 8.17 -5.82 5.86
C ARG A 48 6.90 -6.17 5.09
N ILE A 49 6.62 -5.47 3.99
CA ILE A 49 5.48 -5.73 3.11
C ILE A 49 5.93 -6.66 1.98
N GLU A 50 5.35 -7.87 1.95
CA GLU A 50 5.58 -8.82 0.87
C GLU A 50 4.67 -8.54 -0.33
N GLU A 51 3.42 -8.15 -0.05
CA GLU A 51 2.35 -8.05 -1.03
C GLU A 51 1.24 -7.13 -0.51
N VAL A 52 0.60 -6.38 -1.41
CA VAL A 52 -0.55 -5.53 -1.09
C VAL A 52 -1.61 -5.66 -2.18
N VAL A 53 -2.88 -5.66 -1.75
CA VAL A 53 -4.03 -5.48 -2.62
C VAL A 53 -4.70 -4.16 -2.30
N VAL A 54 -5.08 -3.42 -3.34
CA VAL A 54 -5.88 -2.20 -3.29
C VAL A 54 -7.18 -2.45 -4.03
N VAL A 55 -8.29 -2.24 -3.32
CA VAL A 55 -9.64 -2.49 -3.82
C VAL A 55 -10.39 -1.17 -3.94
N ALA A 56 -10.84 -0.84 -5.14
CA ALA A 56 -11.61 0.36 -5.41
C ALA A 56 -12.39 0.23 -6.72
N GLU A 57 -13.51 0.97 -6.80
CA GLU A 57 -14.28 1.10 -8.03
C GLU A 57 -13.40 1.72 -9.14
N PRO A 58 -13.34 1.11 -10.34
CA PRO A 58 -12.63 1.71 -11.47
C PRO A 58 -13.16 3.11 -11.80
N VAL A 59 -12.25 4.03 -12.10
CA VAL A 59 -12.59 5.41 -12.49
C VAL A 59 -12.27 5.57 -13.98
N ASP A 60 -13.24 6.01 -14.77
CA ASP A 60 -13.14 6.12 -16.23
C ASP A 60 -12.63 4.82 -16.91
N GLY A 61 -13.09 3.68 -16.40
CA GLY A 61 -12.69 2.35 -16.87
C GLY A 61 -11.27 1.92 -16.49
N ARG A 62 -10.57 2.67 -15.62
CA ARG A 62 -9.20 2.36 -15.18
C ARG A 62 -9.17 1.88 -13.75
N MET A 63 -8.30 0.91 -13.46
CA MET A 63 -8.04 0.46 -12.10
C MET A 63 -7.42 1.60 -11.28
N VAL A 64 -7.84 1.74 -10.02
CA VAL A 64 -7.33 2.78 -9.13
C VAL A 64 -5.97 2.36 -8.58
N SER A 65 -4.90 2.95 -9.11
CA SER A 65 -3.54 2.75 -8.59
C SER A 65 -3.29 3.56 -7.31
N PRO A 66 -2.39 3.11 -6.40
CA PRO A 66 -1.95 3.91 -5.26
C PRO A 66 -1.50 5.31 -5.67
N CYS A 67 -1.84 6.32 -4.86
CA CYS A 67 -1.37 7.69 -5.08
C CYS A 67 0.15 7.80 -4.79
N GLY A 68 0.79 8.87 -5.25
CA GLY A 68 2.24 9.04 -5.09
C GLY A 68 2.74 8.92 -3.65
N GLY A 69 2.00 9.48 -2.68
CA GLY A 69 2.33 9.35 -1.26
C GLY A 69 2.20 7.91 -0.74
N CYS A 70 1.20 7.15 -1.20
CA CYS A 70 1.07 5.74 -0.85
C CYS A 70 2.18 4.89 -1.45
N ARG A 71 2.58 5.16 -2.70
CA ARG A 71 3.71 4.48 -3.33
C ARG A 71 5.00 4.66 -2.53
N GLN A 72 5.28 5.89 -2.08
CA GLN A 72 6.46 6.17 -1.25
C GLN A 72 6.37 5.47 0.11
N ARG A 73 5.21 5.49 0.78
CA ARG A 73 5.03 4.76 2.06
C ARG A 73 5.17 3.25 1.89
N LEU A 74 4.64 2.68 0.82
CA LEU A 74 4.83 1.27 0.50
C LEU A 74 6.31 0.96 0.24
N ALA A 75 7.06 1.87 -0.38
CA ALA A 75 8.48 1.68 -0.67
C ALA A 75 9.35 1.68 0.59
N GLU A 76 8.95 2.41 1.62
CA GLU A 76 9.63 2.42 2.92
C GLU A 76 9.62 1.06 3.62
N PHE A 77 8.50 0.34 3.52
CA PHE A 77 8.30 -0.95 4.19
C PHE A 77 8.40 -2.16 3.26
N GLY A 78 8.46 -1.92 1.95
CA GLY A 78 8.53 -2.93 0.90
C GLY A 78 9.86 -2.92 0.18
N MET A 79 9.86 -3.49 -1.03
CA MET A 79 10.99 -3.49 -1.95
C MET A 79 10.48 -3.14 -3.35
N ALA A 80 11.38 -2.82 -4.28
CA ALA A 80 11.02 -2.64 -5.69
C ALA A 80 10.27 -3.86 -6.27
N GLY A 81 10.52 -5.06 -5.72
CA GLY A 81 9.84 -6.31 -6.11
C GLY A 81 8.52 -6.59 -5.40
N THR A 82 8.11 -5.81 -4.40
CA THR A 82 6.83 -5.99 -3.68
C THR A 82 5.68 -5.95 -4.68
N VAL A 83 4.76 -6.91 -4.57
CA VAL A 83 3.65 -7.07 -5.50
C VAL A 83 2.48 -6.19 -5.06
N VAL A 84 1.89 -5.46 -6.01
CA VAL A 84 0.75 -4.56 -5.82
C VAL A 84 -0.37 -5.00 -6.76
N HIS A 85 -1.47 -5.47 -6.19
CA HIS A 85 -2.69 -5.83 -6.92
C HIS A 85 -3.69 -4.69 -6.87
N LEU A 86 -4.24 -4.31 -8.02
CA LEU A 86 -5.37 -3.41 -8.14
C LEU A 86 -6.58 -4.24 -8.52
N VAL A 87 -7.60 -4.24 -7.69
CA VAL A 87 -8.77 -5.13 -7.84
C VAL A 87 -10.04 -4.31 -7.75
N ASP A 88 -11.03 -4.62 -8.60
CA ASP A 88 -12.35 -4.00 -8.50
C ASP A 88 -13.13 -4.61 -7.31
N PRO A 89 -14.23 -3.99 -6.85
CA PRO A 89 -14.96 -4.52 -5.70
C PRO A 89 -15.57 -5.90 -5.93
N ALA A 90 -15.81 -6.28 -7.19
CA ALA A 90 -16.36 -7.58 -7.57
C ALA A 90 -15.29 -8.69 -7.65
N GLY A 91 -14.00 -8.33 -7.71
CA GLY A 91 -12.90 -9.27 -7.93
C GLY A 91 -12.78 -9.79 -9.36
N GLU A 92 -13.50 -9.18 -10.31
CA GLU A 92 -13.56 -9.64 -11.71
C GLU A 92 -12.40 -9.10 -12.54
N ARG A 93 -11.93 -7.90 -12.22
CA ARG A 93 -10.76 -7.30 -12.86
C ARG A 93 -9.63 -7.13 -11.87
N THR A 94 -8.46 -7.67 -12.24
CA THR A 94 -7.21 -7.52 -11.50
C THR A 94 -6.09 -7.06 -12.42
N GLU A 95 -5.39 -6.00 -12.01
CA GLU A 95 -4.09 -5.63 -12.57
C GLU A 95 -3.01 -5.82 -11.51
N THR A 96 -1.84 -6.29 -11.91
CA THR A 96 -0.74 -6.56 -10.97
C THR A 96 0.53 -5.87 -11.44
N TYR A 97 1.17 -5.17 -10.52
CA TYR A 97 2.41 -4.45 -10.74
C TYR A 97 3.42 -4.81 -9.65
N ARG A 98 4.70 -4.62 -9.96
CA ARG A 98 5.75 -4.47 -8.96
C ARG A 98 5.78 -3.02 -8.50
N LEU A 99 6.09 -2.81 -7.22
CA LEU A 99 6.16 -1.47 -6.67
C LEU A 99 7.17 -0.57 -7.40
N GLY A 100 8.29 -1.13 -7.87
CA GLY A 100 9.28 -0.40 -8.67
C GLY A 100 8.79 0.06 -10.04
N GLU A 101 7.74 -0.57 -10.60
CA GLU A 101 7.09 -0.12 -11.84
C GLU A 101 6.16 1.07 -11.56
N LEU A 102 5.55 1.11 -10.37
CA LEU A 102 4.70 2.20 -9.93
C LEU A 102 5.50 3.41 -9.42
N LEU A 103 6.69 3.18 -8.86
CA LEU A 103 7.58 4.22 -8.34
C LEU A 103 9.02 4.01 -8.85
N PRO A 104 9.27 4.26 -10.14
CA PRO A 104 10.61 4.15 -10.70
C PRO A 104 11.54 5.20 -10.09
N ALA A 105 12.80 4.83 -9.89
CA ALA A 105 13.81 5.68 -9.25
C ALA A 105 13.32 6.29 -7.93
N ALA A 106 12.67 5.46 -7.10
CA ALA A 106 12.14 5.86 -5.81
C ALA A 106 13.20 6.58 -4.96
N PHE A 107 12.77 7.65 -4.30
CA PHE A 107 13.59 8.30 -3.29
C PHE A 107 13.77 7.35 -2.11
N ALA A 108 15.01 7.20 -1.65
CA ALA A 108 15.34 6.52 -0.41
C ALA A 108 16.27 7.44 0.38
N MET A 109 16.00 7.57 1.67
CA MET A 109 17.00 8.15 2.57
C MET A 109 18.19 7.20 2.63
N PRO A 110 19.43 7.70 2.53
CA PRO A 110 20.58 6.90 2.93
C PRO A 110 20.40 6.50 4.39
N ASP A 111 20.81 5.29 4.77
CA ASP A 111 20.92 4.93 6.19
C ASP A 111 21.77 6.02 6.89
N GLU A 112 21.24 6.61 7.97
CA GLU A 112 22.03 7.52 8.80
C GLU A 112 23.24 6.75 9.35
N PRO A 113 24.46 7.33 9.30
CA PRO A 113 25.66 6.70 9.85
C PRO A 113 25.58 6.48 11.36
#